data_AF-A0A1Y3N2K5-F1
#
_entry.id   AF-A0A1Y3N2K5-F1
#
_cell.length_a   1.000
_cell.length_b   1.000
_cell.length_c   1.000
_cell.angle_alpha   90.00
_cell.angle_beta   90.00
_cell.angle_gamma   90.00
#
_symmetry.space_group_name_H-M   'P 1'
#
loop_
_entity.id
_entity.type
_entity.pdbx_description
1 polymer ?
#
loop_
_entity_poly.entity_id
_entity_poly.type
_entity_poly.pdbx_seq_one_letter_code
_entity_poly.pdbx_strand_id
1 'polypeptide(L)'
;CSNCQTRITPTWRRGKNDNLLCNACGLYEKQNKNPRPFEKLENGITKLFKKNNTIKHVCSNCKTIKSPTWRKGLEGQILCNACGLFLKQHNIDRPCKKNVNH
;
A
#
# COMPACT_ATOMS: atom_id res chain seq x y z
N CYS A 1 17.28 -3.51 12.48
CA CYS A 1 17.04 -3.62 11.02
C CYS A 1 18.18 -2.92 10.30
N SER A 2 18.94 -3.63 9.47
CA SER A 2 20.09 -3.05 8.77
C SER A 2 19.72 -1.93 7.79
N ASN A 3 18.47 -1.90 7.29
CA ASN A 3 18.01 -0.84 6.39
C ASN A 3 17.47 0.39 7.14
N CYS A 4 16.41 0.24 7.94
CA CYS A 4 15.72 1.39 8.55
C CYS A 4 16.06 1.65 10.03
N GLN A 5 16.96 0.85 10.62
CA GLN A 5 17.39 0.94 12.01
C GLN A 5 16.30 0.75 13.08
N THR A 6 15.05 0.41 12.71
CA THR A 6 14.05 0.01 13.72
C THR A 6 14.57 -1.14 14.58
N ARG A 7 14.30 -1.02 15.88
CA ARG A 7 14.58 -2.05 16.89
C ARG A 7 13.35 -2.90 17.20
N ILE A 8 12.16 -2.44 16.81
CA ILE A 8 10.89 -3.11 17.06
C ILE A 8 10.25 -3.47 15.72
N THR A 9 9.79 -4.71 15.60
CA THR A 9 9.11 -5.22 14.41
C THR A 9 8.31 -6.46 14.81
N PRO A 10 7.12 -6.70 14.22
CA PRO A 10 6.32 -7.89 14.53
C PRO A 10 7.01 -9.20 14.12
N THR A 11 7.88 -9.16 13.12
CA THR A 11 8.75 -10.29 12.74
C THR A 11 10.04 -9.77 12.13
N TRP A 12 11.13 -10.50 12.32
CA TRP A 12 12.40 -10.29 11.64
C TRP A 12 12.47 -11.14 10.36
N ARG A 13 13.23 -10.67 9.37
CA ARG A 13 13.44 -11.34 8.08
C ARG A 13 14.92 -11.31 7.72
N ARG A 14 15.40 -12.34 7.03
CA ARG A 14 16.75 -12.36 6.43
C ARG A 14 16.68 -11.78 5.01
N GLY A 15 17.50 -10.78 4.74
CA GLY A 15 17.66 -10.15 3.43
C GLY A 15 18.80 -10.79 2.63
N LYS A 16 19.26 -10.10 1.58
CA LYS A 16 20.49 -10.49 0.87
C LYS A 16 21.69 -10.48 1.81
N ASN A 17 22.60 -11.43 1.64
CA ASN A 17 23.82 -11.60 2.47
C ASN A 17 23.51 -11.74 3.98
N ASP A 18 22.42 -12.43 4.33
CA ASP A 18 21.97 -12.63 5.72
C ASP A 18 21.75 -11.36 6.55
N ASN A 19 21.57 -10.22 5.88
CA ASN A 19 21.27 -8.96 6.56
C ASN A 19 19.94 -9.05 7.34
N LEU A 20 19.95 -8.63 8.60
CA LEU A 20 18.76 -8.67 9.46
C LEU A 20 17.82 -7.48 9.18
N LEU A 21 16.70 -7.76 8.53
CA LEU A 21 15.69 -6.77 8.14
C LEU A 21 14.42 -6.88 9.00
N CYS A 22 13.77 -5.74 9.28
CA CYS A 22 12.43 -5.76 9.86
C CYS A 22 11.40 -6.28 8.84
N ASN A 23 10.18 -6.57 9.30
CA ASN A 23 9.12 -7.09 8.44
C ASN A 23 8.87 -6.19 7.22
N ALA A 24 8.79 -4.88 7.44
CA ALA A 24 8.54 -3.91 6.37
C ALA A 24 9.68 -3.82 5.36
N CYS A 25 10.94 -3.76 5.82
CA CYS A 25 12.10 -3.67 4.92
C CYS A 25 12.32 -4.98 4.14
N GLY A 26 12.16 -6.13 4.79
CA GLY A 26 12.33 -7.43 4.13
C GLY A 26 11.26 -7.71 3.09
N LEU A 27 9.99 -7.37 3.36
CA LEU A 27 8.92 -7.50 2.36
C LEU A 27 9.14 -6.57 1.16
N TYR A 28 9.56 -5.32 1.42
CA TYR A 28 9.83 -4.37 0.36
C TYR A 28 10.99 -4.82 -0.53
N GLU A 29 12.10 -5.26 0.07
CA GLU A 29 13.26 -5.76 -0.68
C GLU A 29 12.91 -6.97 -1.53
N LYS A 30 12.14 -7.92 -0.99
CA LYS A 30 11.66 -9.09 -1.74
C LYS A 30 10.81 -8.69 -2.96
N GLN A 31 9.92 -7.71 -2.80
CA GLN A 31 9.02 -7.28 -3.87
C GLN A 31 9.70 -6.40 -4.93
N ASN A 32 10.59 -5.50 -4.53
CA ASN A 32 11.14 -4.45 -5.40
C ASN A 32 12.60 -4.69 -5.78
N LYS A 33 13.23 -5.74 -5.25
CA LYS A 33 14.67 -6.07 -5.39
C LYS A 33 15.62 -4.96 -4.93
N ASN A 34 15.10 -3.93 -4.26
CA ASN A 34 15.76 -2.71 -3.83
C ASN A 34 15.49 -2.43 -2.34
N PRO A 35 16.41 -1.75 -1.63
CA PRO A 35 16.19 -1.37 -0.23
C PRO A 35 14.97 -0.46 -0.06
N ARG A 36 14.26 -0.60 1.07
CA ARG A 36 13.08 0.21 1.37
C ARG A 36 13.50 1.68 1.54
N PRO A 37 12.94 2.62 0.75
CA PRO A 37 13.14 4.04 0.99
C PRO A 37 12.36 4.42 2.26
N PHE A 38 13.00 5.13 3.18
CA PHE A 38 12.39 5.45 4.46
C PHE A 38 12.68 6.87 4.90
N GLU A 39 11.77 7.41 5.70
CA GLU A 39 11.89 8.70 6.37
C GLU A 39 11.75 8.45 7.88
N LYS A 40 12.66 9.02 8.67
CA LYS A 40 12.59 8.98 10.13
C LYS A 40 11.78 10.18 10.62
N LEU A 41 10.66 9.91 11.28
CA LEU A 41 9.89 10.93 11.98
C LEU A 41 10.53 11.24 13.35
N GLU A 42 10.28 12.42 13.89
CA GLU A 42 10.82 12.89 15.19
C GLU A 42 10.50 11.94 16.36
N ASN A 43 9.37 11.23 16.29
CA ASN A 43 8.96 10.21 17.26
C ASN A 43 9.61 8.83 17.05
N GLY A 44 10.63 8.71 16.20
CA GLY A 44 11.33 7.46 15.91
C GLY A 44 10.58 6.48 15.00
N ILE A 45 9.37 6.83 14.54
CA ILE A 45 8.60 5.99 13.61
C ILE A 45 9.21 6.07 12.21
N THR A 46 9.44 4.91 11.58
CA THR A 46 10.01 4.83 10.24
C THR A 46 8.94 4.63 9.15
N LYS A 47 8.57 5.68 8.43
CA LYS A 47 7.56 5.62 7.36
C LYS A 47 8.20 5.30 6.01
N LEU A 48 7.42 4.72 5.09
CA LEU A 48 7.86 4.50 3.70
C LEU A 48 7.89 5.87 3.01
N PHE A 49 9.04 6.27 2.47
CA PHE A 49 9.10 7.44 1.59
C PHE A 49 8.45 7.06 0.26
N LYS A 50 7.22 7.54 0.04
CA LYS A 50 6.55 7.40 -1.26
C LYS A 50 7.00 8.56 -2.13
N LYS A 51 7.81 8.30 -3.17
CA LYS A 51 7.87 9.23 -4.31
C LYS A 51 6.43 9.46 -4.77
N ASN A 52 5.99 10.72 -4.80
CA ASN A 52 4.67 11.10 -5.31
C ASN A 52 4.61 10.79 -6.80
N ASN A 53 4.38 9.52 -7.16
CA ASN A 53 4.08 9.15 -8.52
C ASN A 53 2.65 9.63 -8.77
N THR A 54 2.51 10.71 -9.53
CA THR A 54 1.31 11.54 -9.71
C THR A 54 0.18 10.85 -10.49
N ILE A 55 0.12 9.53 -10.51
CA ILE A 55 -0.99 8.79 -11.13
C ILE A 55 -2.22 8.94 -10.23
N LYS A 56 -3.07 9.91 -10.57
CA LYS A 56 -4.40 10.10 -9.98
C LYS A 56 -5.30 8.98 -10.47
N HIS A 57 -5.33 7.87 -9.73
CA HIS A 57 -6.33 6.83 -9.93
C HIS A 57 -7.72 7.34 -9.55
N VAL A 58 -8.74 6.94 -10.32
CA VAL A 58 -10.16 7.22 -10.06
C VAL A 58 -10.89 5.90 -9.98
N CYS A 59 -11.71 5.72 -8.95
CA CYS A 59 -12.48 4.48 -8.78
C CYS A 59 -13.59 4.38 -9.83
N SER A 60 -13.67 3.27 -10.58
CA SER A 60 -14.71 3.05 -11.59
C SER A 60 -16.12 3.06 -10.98
N ASN A 61 -16.30 2.48 -9.78
CA ASN A 61 -17.60 2.35 -9.11
C ASN A 61 -18.03 3.65 -8.38
N CYS A 62 -17.24 4.16 -7.44
CA CYS A 62 -17.64 5.31 -6.60
C CYS A 62 -16.99 6.66 -6.95
N LYS A 63 -16.15 6.71 -7.99
CA LYS A 63 -15.43 7.90 -8.47
C LYS A 63 -14.52 8.61 -7.45
N THR A 64 -14.29 8.03 -6.26
CA THR A 64 -13.29 8.58 -5.34
C THR A 64 -11.92 8.60 -6.01
N ILE A 65 -11.18 9.68 -5.77
CA ILE A 65 -9.77 9.85 -6.15
C ILE A 65 -8.83 9.60 -4.96
N LYS A 66 -9.40 9.37 -3.77
CA LYS A 66 -8.68 9.09 -2.52
C LYS A 66 -8.98 7.66 -2.09
N SER A 67 -7.95 6.84 -1.99
CA SER A 67 -8.05 5.46 -1.49
C SER A 67 -6.74 5.05 -0.82
N PRO A 68 -6.77 4.31 0.32
CA PRO A 68 -5.55 3.83 0.98
C PRO A 68 -4.80 2.78 0.14
N THR A 69 -5.54 2.01 -0.68
CA THR A 69 -5.00 1.08 -1.67
C THR A 69 -5.95 0.97 -2.85
N TRP A 70 -5.44 0.66 -4.04
CA TRP A 70 -6.21 0.50 -5.27
C TRP A 70 -6.27 -0.97 -5.65
N ARG A 71 -7.44 -1.44 -6.06
CA ARG A 71 -7.71 -2.85 -6.43
C ARG A 71 -8.08 -2.92 -7.91
N LYS A 72 -7.75 -4.05 -8.55
CA LYS A 72 -8.22 -4.38 -9.89
C LYS A 72 -9.54 -5.15 -9.78
N GLY A 73 -10.55 -4.74 -10.52
CA GLY A 73 -11.80 -5.47 -10.72
C GLY A 73 -11.64 -6.63 -11.71
N LEU A 74 -12.75 -7.33 -11.98
CA LEU A 74 -12.80 -8.52 -12.84
C LEU A 74 -12.31 -8.23 -14.27
N GLU A 75 -12.62 -7.06 -14.81
CA GLU A 75 -12.22 -6.63 -16.16
C GLU A 75 -11.04 -5.63 -16.15
N GLY A 76 -10.22 -5.65 -15.10
CA GLY A 76 -9.09 -4.72 -14.97
C GLY A 76 -9.47 -3.30 -14.55
N GLN A 77 -10.75 -3.05 -14.25
CA GLN A 77 -11.25 -1.78 -13.73
C GLN A 77 -10.51 -1.35 -12.45
N ILE A 78 -10.22 -0.06 -12.29
CA ILE A 78 -9.55 0.46 -11.10
C ILE A 78 -10.60 0.76 -10.04
N LEU A 79 -10.57 0.03 -8.92
CA LEU A 79 -11.49 0.20 -7.81
C LEU A 79 -10.75 0.72 -6.58
N CYS A 80 -11.41 1.57 -5.79
CA CYS A 80 -10.92 1.90 -4.46
C CYS A 80 -10.96 0.66 -3.54
N ASN A 81 -10.28 0.72 -2.40
CA ASN A 81 -10.19 -0.41 -1.49
C ASN A 81 -11.57 -0.93 -1.06
N ALA A 82 -12.51 -0.03 -0.74
CA ALA A 82 -13.84 -0.39 -0.30
C ALA A 82 -14.68 -1.06 -1.41
N CYS A 83 -14.68 -0.49 -2.63
CA CYS A 83 -15.44 -1.05 -3.75
C CYS A 83 -14.88 -2.41 -4.20
N GLY A 84 -13.55 -2.55 -4.28
CA GLY A 84 -12.93 -3.80 -4.69
C GLY A 84 -13.08 -4.93 -3.66
N LEU A 85 -13.10 -4.62 -2.36
CA LEU A 85 -13.39 -5.63 -1.33
C LEU A 85 -14.86 -6.08 -1.38
N PHE A 86 -15.78 -5.12 -1.53
CA PHE A 86 -17.21 -5.42 -1.62
C PHE A 86 -17.52 -6.29 -2.83
N LEU A 87 -17.00 -5.94 -4.00
CA LEU A 87 -17.17 -6.73 -5.23
C LEU A 87 -16.64 -8.16 -5.05
N LYS A 88 -15.50 -8.35 -4.39
CA LYS A 88 -14.94 -9.68 -4.12
C LYS A 88 -15.80 -10.50 -3.15
N GLN A 89 -16.48 -9.86 -2.20
CA GLN A 89 -17.29 -10.55 -1.18
C GLN A 89 -18.70 -10.90 -1.68
N HIS A 90 -19.30 -10.01 -2.46
CA HIS A 90 -20.71 -10.14 -2.85
C HIS A 90 -20.91 -10.41 -4.35
N ASN A 91 -19.84 -10.41 -5.15
CA ASN A 91 -19.90 -10.49 -6.62
C ASN A 91 -20.82 -9.43 -7.28
N ILE A 92 -21.15 -8.38 -6.54
CA ILE A 92 -21.94 -7.24 -7.00
C ILE A 92 -21.23 -5.94 -6.65
N ASP A 93 -21.51 -4.92 -7.45
CA ASP A 93 -20.95 -3.60 -7.25
C ASP A 93 -21.43 -2.95 -5.94
N ARG A 94 -20.53 -2.21 -5.27
CA ARG A 94 -20.87 -1.56 -4.01
C ARG A 94 -21.97 -0.52 -4.25
N PRO A 95 -23.10 -0.57 -3.51
CA PRO A 95 -24.11 0.47 -3.56
C PRO A 95 -23.54 1.72 -2.91
N CYS A 96 -22.88 2.55 -3.70
CA CYS A 96 -22.38 3.84 -3.27
C CYS A 96 -23.35 4.93 -3.70
N LYS A 97 -23.66 5.86 -2.77
CA LYS A 97 -24.08 7.19 -3.19
C LYS A 97 -22.88 7.75 -3.93
N LYS A 98 -22.98 7.88 -5.26
CA LYS A 98 -21.94 8.51 -6.07
C LYS A 98 -21.65 9.84 -5.39
N ASN A 99 -20.44 10.02 -4.84
CA ASN A 99 -20.04 11.32 -4.30
C ASN A 99 -19.90 12.24 -5.50
N VAL A 100 -21.01 12.81 -5.93
CA VAL A 100 -21.05 13.99 -6.79
C VAL A 100 -20.63 15.12 -5.87
N ASN A 101 -19.32 15.34 -5.77
CA ASN A 101 -18.83 16.58 -5.18
C ASN A 101 -19.22 17.70 -6.17
N HIS A 102 -20.18 18.53 -5.74
CA HIS A 102 -20.34 19.90 -6.24
C HIS A 102 -19.11 20.71 -5.80
#